data_AF-A0A382I4A1-F1
#
_entry.id   AF-A0A382I4A1-F1
#
_cell.length_a   1.000
_cell.length_b   1.000
_cell.length_c   1.000
_cell.angle_alpha   90.00
_cell.angle_beta   90.00
_cell.angle_gamma   90.00
#
_symmetry.space_group_name_H-M   'P 1'
#
loop_
_entity.id
_entity.type
_entity.pdbx_description
1 polymer ?
#
loop_
_entity_poly.entity_id
_entity_poly.type
_entity_poly.pdbx_seq_one_letter_code
_entity_poly.pdbx_strand_id
1 'polypeptide(L)'
;MRFFLGILFLFISLSLKSQVDMEFSNREKEKIISIYSLEKDVRKLNILLISEGISYCVTLVGLNSLWYKDYPKTSFHFINDNGEWNQMDKIGHLTTAYYIGVIGIKAYSWVGLKEKQAIWFGGLSGSIFLSAIEVLDGFSAEWGASSVDFLANTLGSALCISQALLWNNQKIQLKYSYQKSYLG
;
A
#
# COMPACT_ATOMS: atom_id res chain seq x y z
N MET A 1 8.96 22.87 5.05
CA MET A 1 8.37 21.57 5.49
C MET A 1 7.28 21.65 6.56
N ARG A 2 6.96 22.81 7.16
CA ARG A 2 5.93 22.92 8.22
C ARG A 2 4.50 23.23 7.74
N PHE A 3 4.31 23.57 6.46
CA PHE A 3 2.99 23.90 5.91
C PHE A 3 2.20 22.70 5.35
N PHE A 4 2.86 21.59 5.01
CA PHE A 4 2.19 20.40 4.45
C PHE A 4 1.50 19.51 5.49
N LEU A 5 2.03 19.48 6.73
CA LEU A 5 1.45 18.69 7.83
C LEU A 5 0.12 19.24 8.37
N GLY A 6 -0.14 20.55 8.21
CA GLY A 6 -1.37 21.19 8.69
C GLY A 6 -2.61 20.83 7.86
N ILE A 7 -2.46 20.65 6.55
CA ILE A 7 -3.58 20.37 5.63
C ILE A 7 -4.03 18.91 5.77
N LEU A 8 -3.10 17.98 6.02
CA LEU A 8 -3.39 16.57 6.25
C LEU A 8 -4.12 16.33 7.59
N PHE A 9 -3.80 17.10 8.63
CA PHE A 9 -4.43 16.98 9.95
C PHE A 9 -5.86 17.56 10.00
N LEU A 10 -6.14 18.59 9.19
CA LEU A 10 -7.47 19.18 9.06
C LEU A 10 -8.47 18.24 8.35
N PHE A 11 -8.00 17.44 7.37
CA PHE A 11 -8.82 16.45 6.68
C PHE A 11 -9.25 15.27 7.58
N ILE A 12 -8.38 14.84 8.50
CA ILE A 12 -8.63 13.69 9.38
C ILE A 12 -9.65 14.04 10.47
N SER A 13 -9.61 15.26 11.00
CA SER A 13 -10.47 15.71 12.10
C SER A 13 -11.91 16.00 11.68
N LEU A 14 -12.13 16.43 10.42
CA LEU A 14 -13.48 16.61 9.85
C LEU A 14 -14.19 15.27 9.56
N SER A 15 -13.44 14.15 9.43
CA SER A 15 -14.01 12.84 9.09
C SER A 15 -14.61 12.08 10.27
N LEU A 16 -14.20 12.39 11.51
CA LEU A 16 -14.56 11.60 12.69
C LEU A 16 -15.88 12.04 13.35
N LYS A 17 -16.29 13.29 13.15
CA LYS A 17 -17.45 13.87 13.88
C LYS A 17 -18.80 13.61 13.20
N SER A 18 -18.84 13.12 11.95
CA SER A 18 -20.10 12.82 11.25
C SER A 18 -20.52 11.34 11.27
N GLN A 19 -19.70 10.45 11.85
CA GLN A 19 -19.87 9.00 11.68
C GLN A 19 -20.85 8.32 12.65
N VAL A 20 -21.15 8.89 13.83
CA VAL A 20 -21.71 8.09 14.93
C VAL A 20 -23.25 8.04 14.97
N ASP A 21 -23.97 9.13 14.65
CA ASP A 21 -25.44 9.14 14.75
C ASP A 21 -26.17 8.76 13.44
N MET A 22 -25.44 8.69 12.31
CA MET A 22 -25.95 8.36 10.98
C MET A 22 -25.85 6.86 10.63
N GLU A 23 -25.19 6.06 11.47
CA GLU A 23 -24.69 4.71 11.14
C GLU A 23 -25.78 3.63 11.12
N PHE A 24 -26.89 3.82 11.84
CA PHE A 24 -27.95 2.79 11.96
C PHE A 24 -28.98 2.84 10.82
N SER A 25 -29.44 4.03 10.44
CA SER A 25 -30.38 4.25 9.32
C SER A 25 -29.70 4.08 7.95
N ASN A 26 -28.42 4.49 7.85
CA ASN A 26 -27.64 4.27 6.63
C ASN A 26 -27.34 2.80 6.38
N ARG A 27 -27.22 1.93 7.40
CA ARG A 27 -26.94 0.51 7.16
C ARG A 27 -28.01 -0.22 6.35
N GLU A 28 -29.30 0.07 6.56
CA GLU A 28 -30.38 -0.55 5.78
C GLU A 28 -30.48 0.06 4.38
N LYS A 29 -30.33 1.38 4.25
CA LYS A 29 -30.26 2.05 2.95
C LYS A 29 -29.04 1.64 2.14
N GLU A 30 -27.88 1.50 2.76
CA GLU A 30 -26.65 1.01 2.13
C GLU A 30 -26.77 -0.44 1.72
N LYS A 31 -27.48 -1.29 2.47
CA LYS A 31 -27.77 -2.67 2.05
C LYS A 31 -28.62 -2.70 0.78
N ILE A 32 -29.67 -1.87 0.73
CA ILE A 32 -30.56 -1.77 -0.43
C ILE A 32 -29.81 -1.15 -1.62
N ILE A 33 -29.08 -0.06 -1.42
CA ILE A 33 -28.26 0.58 -2.45
C ILE A 33 -27.16 -0.35 -2.93
N SER A 34 -26.50 -1.09 -2.04
CA SER A 34 -25.48 -2.12 -2.36
C SER A 34 -26.03 -3.23 -3.25
N ILE A 35 -27.27 -3.64 -3.04
CA ILE A 35 -27.93 -4.63 -3.90
C ILE A 35 -28.17 -4.06 -5.31
N TYR A 36 -28.44 -2.76 -5.43
CA TYR A 36 -28.64 -2.06 -6.71
C TYR A 36 -27.35 -1.47 -7.33
N SER A 37 -26.27 -1.29 -6.57
CA SER A 37 -25.04 -0.58 -6.96
C SER A 37 -23.87 -1.51 -7.27
N LEU A 38 -24.11 -2.79 -7.50
CA LEU A 38 -23.09 -3.75 -7.98
C LEU A 38 -22.72 -3.54 -9.46
N GLU A 39 -23.06 -2.39 -10.02
CA GLU A 39 -22.61 -1.97 -11.33
C GLU A 39 -21.36 -1.09 -11.17
N LYS A 40 -20.28 -1.50 -11.83
CA LYS A 40 -19.01 -0.77 -11.90
C LYS A 40 -19.26 0.69 -12.25
N ASP A 41 -18.87 1.60 -11.36
CA ASP A 41 -18.93 3.03 -11.65
C ASP A 41 -17.68 3.42 -12.44
N VAL A 42 -17.81 3.45 -13.77
CA VAL A 42 -16.72 3.75 -14.71
C VAL A 42 -16.04 5.08 -14.38
N ARG A 43 -16.78 6.07 -13.89
CA ARG A 43 -16.20 7.38 -13.52
C ARG A 43 -15.33 7.25 -12.28
N LYS A 44 -15.83 6.59 -11.23
CA LYS A 44 -15.03 6.35 -10.01
C LYS A 44 -13.82 5.48 -10.30
N LEU A 45 -13.95 4.46 -11.15
CA LEU A 45 -12.82 3.64 -11.57
C LEU A 45 -11.76 4.47 -12.30
N ASN A 46 -12.15 5.33 -13.25
CA ASN A 46 -11.21 6.19 -13.96
C ASN A 46 -10.50 7.16 -13.00
N ILE A 47 -11.23 7.74 -12.04
CA ILE A 47 -10.65 8.58 -11.00
C ILE A 47 -9.62 7.77 -10.19
N LEU A 48 -9.99 6.58 -9.72
CA LEU A 48 -9.10 5.72 -8.95
C LEU A 48 -7.82 5.39 -9.74
N LEU A 49 -7.94 4.94 -10.99
CA LEU A 49 -6.79 4.56 -11.81
C LEU A 49 -5.88 5.76 -12.13
N ILE A 50 -6.46 6.92 -12.43
CA ILE A 50 -5.69 8.15 -12.68
C ILE A 50 -4.99 8.59 -11.39
N SER A 51 -5.69 8.58 -10.25
CA SER A 51 -5.11 8.93 -8.95
C SER A 51 -4.01 7.95 -8.52
N GLU A 52 -4.19 6.65 -8.73
CA GLU A 52 -3.18 5.63 -8.46
C GLU A 52 -1.96 5.85 -9.36
N GLY A 53 -2.15 6.04 -10.67
CA GLY A 53 -1.06 6.31 -11.61
C GLY A 53 -0.29 7.60 -11.30
N ILE A 54 -0.99 8.70 -10.98
CA ILE A 54 -0.35 9.95 -10.57
C ILE A 54 0.42 9.74 -9.26
N SER A 55 -0.18 9.10 -8.26
CA SER A 55 0.48 8.85 -6.97
C SER A 55 1.73 8.01 -7.15
N TYR A 56 1.66 6.96 -7.97
CA TYR A 56 2.78 6.11 -8.31
C TYR A 56 3.92 6.89 -8.97
N CYS A 57 3.63 7.65 -10.03
CA CYS A 57 4.62 8.46 -10.73
C CYS A 57 5.25 9.52 -9.83
N VAL A 58 4.44 10.25 -9.05
CA VAL A 58 4.93 11.28 -8.12
C VAL A 58 5.83 10.65 -7.05
N THR A 59 5.43 9.50 -6.49
CA THR A 59 6.24 8.82 -5.48
C THR A 59 7.55 8.31 -6.06
N LEU A 60 7.58 7.68 -7.24
CA LEU A 60 8.83 7.21 -7.84
C LEU A 60 9.75 8.35 -8.28
N VAL A 61 9.20 9.42 -8.84
CA VAL A 61 10.00 10.62 -9.19
C VAL A 61 10.54 11.29 -7.93
N GLY A 62 9.72 11.39 -6.89
CA GLY A 62 10.12 11.91 -5.58
C GLY A 62 11.21 11.06 -4.96
N LEU A 63 11.05 9.74 -4.97
CA LEU A 63 12.04 8.78 -4.48
C LEU A 63 13.36 8.90 -5.27
N ASN A 64 13.31 8.88 -6.60
CA ASN A 64 14.50 9.12 -7.42
C ASN A 64 15.17 10.46 -7.09
N SER A 65 14.39 11.53 -6.90
CA SER A 65 14.94 12.87 -6.64
C SER A 65 15.54 13.03 -5.25
N LEU A 66 14.97 12.37 -4.24
CA LEU A 66 15.36 12.52 -2.83
C LEU A 66 16.32 11.44 -2.34
N TRP A 67 16.32 10.26 -2.98
CA TRP A 67 17.07 9.08 -2.54
C TRP A 67 18.19 8.70 -3.53
N TYR A 68 17.87 8.56 -4.82
CA TYR A 68 18.82 8.00 -5.80
C TYR A 68 19.65 9.03 -6.57
N LYS A 69 19.18 10.28 -6.70
CA LYS A 69 19.72 11.26 -7.66
C LYS A 69 21.22 11.52 -7.53
N ASP A 70 21.74 11.53 -6.30
CA ASP A 70 23.12 11.91 -6.01
C ASP A 70 24.07 10.70 -5.95
N TYR A 71 23.59 9.50 -6.23
CA TYR A 71 24.39 8.28 -6.28
C TYR A 71 24.70 7.86 -7.73
N PRO A 72 25.90 7.28 -7.98
CA PRO A 72 26.21 6.73 -9.30
C PRO A 72 25.23 5.61 -9.67
N LYS A 73 24.93 5.48 -10.96
CA LYS A 73 24.13 4.38 -11.50
C LYS A 73 25.03 3.31 -12.10
N THR A 74 24.58 2.06 -12.03
CA THR A 74 25.28 0.89 -12.60
C THR A 74 24.39 0.13 -13.57
N SER A 75 24.93 -0.92 -14.20
CA SER A 75 24.10 -1.94 -14.84
C SER A 75 23.28 -2.67 -13.78
N PHE A 76 22.06 -3.09 -14.15
CA PHE A 76 21.19 -3.83 -13.26
C PHE A 76 21.91 -5.01 -12.58
N HIS A 77 21.82 -5.10 -11.26
CA HIS A 77 22.42 -6.18 -10.49
C HIS A 77 21.57 -6.55 -9.27
N PHE A 78 21.72 -7.79 -8.81
CA PHE A 78 21.13 -8.27 -7.56
C PHE A 78 22.18 -8.30 -6.46
N ILE A 79 21.75 -8.11 -5.21
CA ILE A 79 22.57 -8.27 -4.01
C ILE A 79 21.97 -9.31 -3.05
N ASN A 80 22.78 -9.75 -2.09
CA ASN A 80 22.33 -10.53 -0.95
C ASN A 80 22.58 -9.70 0.32
N ASP A 81 21.53 -9.03 0.76
CA ASP A 81 21.50 -8.14 1.92
C ASP A 81 20.77 -8.79 3.12
N ASN A 82 20.69 -10.13 3.14
CA ASN A 82 20.10 -10.89 4.24
C ASN A 82 20.84 -10.71 5.57
N GLY A 83 22.01 -10.09 5.61
CA GLY A 83 22.71 -9.75 6.84
C GLY A 83 22.36 -8.35 7.38
N GLU A 84 21.63 -7.56 6.60
CA GLU A 84 21.50 -6.13 6.86
C GLU A 84 20.34 -5.81 7.79
N TRP A 85 20.53 -4.75 8.59
CA TRP A 85 19.50 -4.10 9.39
C TRP A 85 18.61 -5.04 10.23
N ASN A 86 19.12 -6.19 10.67
CA ASN A 86 18.35 -7.20 11.41
C ASN A 86 17.00 -7.55 10.72
N GLN A 87 16.99 -7.65 9.39
CA GLN A 87 15.78 -7.91 8.58
C GLN A 87 14.70 -6.82 8.64
N MET A 88 14.99 -5.65 9.21
CA MET A 88 13.98 -4.59 9.31
C MET A 88 13.49 -4.11 7.95
N ASP A 89 14.37 -4.15 6.96
CA ASP A 89 14.02 -3.84 5.58
C ASP A 89 12.98 -4.82 5.02
N LYS A 90 13.21 -6.13 5.18
CA LYS A 90 12.32 -7.22 4.73
C LYS A 90 10.95 -7.13 5.42
N ILE A 91 10.94 -6.80 6.71
CA ILE A 91 9.71 -6.54 7.47
C ILE A 91 9.00 -5.30 6.94
N GLY A 92 9.75 -4.26 6.57
CA GLY A 92 9.24 -3.06 5.90
C GLY A 92 8.57 -3.38 4.57
N HIS A 93 9.21 -4.17 3.72
CA HIS A 93 8.69 -4.67 2.45
C HIS A 93 7.37 -5.45 2.63
N LEU A 94 7.39 -6.46 3.50
CA LEU A 94 6.23 -7.29 3.79
C LEU A 94 5.06 -6.45 4.34
N THR A 95 5.33 -5.59 5.31
CA THR A 95 4.30 -4.76 5.96
C THR A 95 3.71 -3.74 5.01
N THR A 96 4.56 -3.09 4.19
CA THR A 96 4.12 -2.08 3.23
C THR A 96 3.29 -2.73 2.12
N ALA A 97 3.74 -3.86 1.56
CA ALA A 97 2.99 -4.60 0.56
C ALA A 97 1.61 -5.01 1.08
N TYR A 98 1.55 -5.52 2.31
CA TYR A 98 0.31 -5.90 2.98
C TYR A 98 -0.67 -4.71 3.10
N TYR A 99 -0.24 -3.58 3.66
CA TYR A 99 -1.15 -2.45 3.91
C TYR A 99 -1.57 -1.71 2.65
N ILE A 100 -0.66 -1.52 1.68
CA ILE A 100 -1.05 -1.00 0.35
C ILE A 100 -2.07 -1.94 -0.28
N GLY A 101 -1.86 -3.26 -0.17
CA GLY A 101 -2.81 -4.27 -0.60
C GLY A 101 -4.20 -4.07 0.03
N VAL A 102 -4.26 -3.95 1.36
CA VAL A 102 -5.53 -3.76 2.09
C VAL A 102 -6.26 -2.49 1.65
N ILE A 103 -5.54 -1.39 1.47
CA ILE A 103 -6.10 -0.12 0.98
C ILE A 103 -6.59 -0.28 -0.45
N GLY A 104 -5.81 -0.92 -1.32
CA GLY A 104 -6.16 -1.21 -2.70
C GLY A 104 -7.46 -2.01 -2.80
N ILE A 105 -7.59 -3.10 -2.05
CA ILE A 105 -8.82 -3.92 -2.06
C ILE A 105 -10.03 -3.08 -1.70
N LYS A 106 -9.92 -2.23 -0.67
CA LYS A 106 -11.02 -1.33 -0.27
C LYS A 106 -11.34 -0.31 -1.37
N ALA A 107 -10.32 0.27 -2.01
CA ALA A 107 -10.50 1.26 -3.06
C ALA A 107 -11.18 0.65 -4.30
N TYR A 108 -10.72 -0.52 -4.76
CA TYR A 108 -11.32 -1.21 -5.90
C TYR A 108 -12.74 -1.71 -5.60
N SER A 109 -13.02 -2.16 -4.37
CA SER A 109 -14.39 -2.48 -3.94
C SER A 109 -15.28 -1.23 -3.92
N TRP A 110 -14.77 -0.09 -3.46
CA TRP A 110 -15.52 1.17 -3.40
C TRP A 110 -15.96 1.70 -4.77
N VAL A 111 -15.19 1.45 -5.83
CA VAL A 111 -15.57 1.80 -7.21
C VAL A 111 -16.48 0.76 -7.89
N GLY A 112 -16.89 -0.29 -7.16
CA GLY A 112 -17.84 -1.29 -7.63
C GLY A 112 -17.24 -2.41 -8.48
N LEU A 113 -15.94 -2.70 -8.35
CA LEU A 113 -15.40 -3.92 -8.96
C LEU A 113 -15.99 -5.16 -8.29
N LYS A 114 -16.08 -6.25 -9.07
CA LYS A 114 -16.43 -7.56 -8.50
C LYS A 114 -15.41 -7.93 -7.42
N GLU A 115 -15.87 -8.52 -6.34
CA GLU A 115 -15.07 -8.85 -5.16
C GLU A 115 -13.71 -9.49 -5.51
N LYS A 116 -13.69 -10.56 -6.32
CA LYS A 116 -12.43 -11.20 -6.73
C LYS A 116 -11.50 -10.27 -7.50
N GLN A 117 -12.03 -9.39 -8.34
CA GLN A 117 -11.20 -8.42 -9.09
C GLN A 117 -10.63 -7.37 -8.14
N ALA A 118 -11.43 -6.87 -7.19
CA ALA A 118 -10.97 -5.93 -6.19
C ALA A 118 -9.88 -6.55 -5.29
N ILE A 119 -10.06 -7.81 -4.89
CA ILE A 119 -9.08 -8.55 -4.10
C ILE A 119 -7.75 -8.68 -4.84
N TRP A 120 -7.77 -9.11 -6.10
CA TRP A 120 -6.54 -9.33 -6.86
C TRP A 120 -5.85 -8.03 -7.28
N PHE A 121 -6.58 -7.08 -7.90
CA PHE A 121 -5.98 -5.82 -8.33
C PHE A 121 -5.52 -4.99 -7.13
N GLY A 122 -6.38 -4.84 -6.14
CA GLY A 122 -6.04 -4.10 -4.93
C GLY A 122 -4.95 -4.77 -4.11
N GLY A 123 -5.03 -6.09 -3.91
CA GLY A 123 -4.08 -6.84 -3.10
C GLY A 123 -2.67 -6.88 -3.68
N LEU A 124 -2.53 -6.84 -5.01
CA LEU A 124 -1.24 -6.83 -5.71
C LEU A 124 -0.61 -5.44 -5.83
N SER A 125 -1.36 -4.34 -5.66
CA SER A 125 -0.83 -2.96 -5.78
C SER A 125 0.45 -2.74 -4.96
N GLY A 126 0.51 -3.28 -3.74
CA GLY A 126 1.68 -3.17 -2.86
C GLY A 126 2.92 -3.86 -3.39
N SER A 127 2.78 -5.13 -3.83
CA SER A 127 3.89 -5.87 -4.43
C SER A 127 4.39 -5.23 -5.72
N ILE A 128 3.48 -4.77 -6.58
CA ILE A 128 3.84 -4.10 -7.84
C ILE A 128 4.63 -2.82 -7.56
N PHE A 129 4.15 -2.01 -6.62
CA PHE A 129 4.81 -0.76 -6.24
C PHE A 129 6.23 -0.98 -5.69
N LEU A 130 6.39 -1.89 -4.72
CA LEU A 130 7.69 -2.16 -4.13
C LEU A 130 8.64 -2.88 -5.09
N SER A 131 8.11 -3.75 -5.96
CA SER A 131 8.91 -4.37 -7.02
C SER A 131 9.55 -3.35 -7.98
N ALA A 132 8.88 -2.22 -8.21
CA ALA A 132 9.47 -1.16 -9.01
C ALA A 132 10.58 -0.41 -8.26
N ILE A 133 10.50 -0.33 -6.92
CA ILE A 133 11.59 0.20 -6.09
C ILE A 133 12.80 -0.74 -6.16
N GLU A 134 12.61 -2.05 -6.04
CA GLU A 134 13.71 -3.03 -6.22
C GLU A 134 14.38 -2.91 -7.60
N VAL A 135 13.61 -2.57 -8.63
CA VAL A 135 14.18 -2.30 -9.96
C VAL A 135 15.04 -1.04 -9.94
N LEU A 136 14.63 0.02 -9.25
CA LEU A 136 15.45 1.23 -9.07
C LEU A 136 16.71 0.91 -8.28
N ASP A 137 16.61 0.11 -7.21
CA ASP A 137 17.76 -0.34 -6.42
C ASP A 137 18.76 -1.11 -7.27
N GLY A 138 18.29 -2.00 -8.15
CA GLY A 138 19.16 -2.76 -9.05
C GLY A 138 20.03 -1.90 -9.98
N PHE A 139 19.63 -0.65 -10.28
CA PHE A 139 20.42 0.29 -11.08
C PHE A 139 21.27 1.26 -10.24
N SER A 140 21.23 1.19 -8.91
CA SER A 140 22.09 1.98 -8.03
C SER A 140 23.52 1.43 -8.02
N ALA A 141 24.52 2.22 -7.63
CA ALA A 141 25.85 1.72 -7.26
C ALA A 141 25.94 1.39 -5.76
N GLU A 142 25.10 2.03 -4.95
CA GLU A 142 25.11 1.93 -3.49
C GLU A 142 24.19 0.82 -2.99
N TRP A 143 23.11 0.58 -3.72
CA TRP A 143 22.11 -0.45 -3.44
C TRP A 143 22.05 -1.43 -4.61
N GLY A 144 21.25 -2.48 -4.47
CA GLY A 144 20.98 -3.44 -5.54
C GLY A 144 19.62 -4.10 -5.33
N ALA A 145 19.10 -4.74 -6.38
CA ALA A 145 17.83 -5.44 -6.28
C ALA A 145 17.95 -6.63 -5.33
N SER A 146 16.98 -6.85 -4.47
CA SER A 146 17.00 -7.95 -3.51
C SER A 146 15.91 -8.98 -3.80
N SER A 147 16.35 -10.21 -4.08
CA SER A 147 15.42 -11.33 -4.27
C SER A 147 14.59 -11.64 -3.01
N VAL A 148 15.11 -11.32 -1.83
CA VAL A 148 14.41 -11.56 -0.57
C VAL A 148 13.42 -10.45 -0.28
N ASP A 149 13.68 -9.21 -0.71
CA ASP A 149 12.69 -8.13 -0.63
C ASP A 149 11.57 -8.32 -1.66
N PHE A 150 11.86 -8.80 -2.87
CA PHE A 150 10.83 -9.29 -3.79
C PHE A 150 9.95 -10.39 -3.17
N LEU A 151 10.56 -11.34 -2.44
CA LEU A 151 9.82 -12.37 -1.74
C LEU A 151 8.98 -11.77 -0.60
N ALA A 152 9.54 -10.86 0.19
CA ALA A 152 8.84 -10.18 1.28
C ALA A 152 7.63 -9.39 0.78
N ASN A 153 7.78 -8.65 -0.33
CA ASN A 153 6.72 -7.97 -1.06
C ASN A 153 5.58 -8.94 -1.40
N THR A 154 5.95 -10.04 -2.07
CA THR A 154 5.01 -11.08 -2.51
C THR A 154 4.26 -11.69 -1.33
N LEU A 155 4.96 -11.99 -0.23
CA LEU A 155 4.35 -12.54 0.98
C LEU A 155 3.39 -11.56 1.65
N GLY A 156 3.70 -10.26 1.66
CA GLY A 156 2.80 -9.22 2.18
C GLY A 156 1.48 -9.14 1.40
N SER A 157 1.56 -9.11 0.06
CA SER A 157 0.36 -9.17 -0.79
C SER A 157 -0.37 -10.50 -0.65
N ALA A 158 0.35 -11.62 -0.61
CA ALA A 158 -0.24 -12.95 -0.44
C ALA A 158 -1.03 -13.04 0.87
N LEU A 159 -0.48 -12.52 1.98
CA LEU A 159 -1.16 -12.45 3.27
C LEU A 159 -2.44 -11.61 3.20
N CYS A 160 -2.41 -10.46 2.54
CA CYS A 160 -3.59 -9.62 2.37
C CYS A 160 -4.67 -10.34 1.53
N ILE A 161 -4.28 -10.88 0.38
CA ILE A 161 -5.17 -11.55 -0.59
C ILE A 161 -5.77 -12.81 0.03
N SER A 162 -4.96 -13.66 0.68
CA SER A 162 -5.44 -14.91 1.28
C SER A 162 -6.48 -14.64 2.35
N GLN A 163 -6.27 -13.62 3.19
CA GLN A 163 -7.24 -13.24 4.21
C GLN A 163 -8.54 -12.72 3.58
N ALA A 164 -8.45 -11.89 2.55
CA ALA A 164 -9.63 -11.39 1.85
C ALA A 164 -10.42 -12.51 1.17
N LEU A 165 -9.76 -13.48 0.53
CA LEU A 165 -10.42 -14.61 -0.12
C LEU A 165 -11.05 -15.61 0.86
N LEU A 166 -10.40 -15.84 2.01
CA LEU A 166 -10.84 -16.84 2.99
C LEU A 166 -11.86 -16.30 3.99
N TRP A 167 -11.76 -15.02 4.35
CA TRP A 167 -12.53 -14.44 5.45
C TRP A 167 -13.31 -13.18 5.09
N ASN A 168 -13.18 -12.67 3.86
CA ASN A 168 -13.79 -11.40 3.42
C ASN A 168 -13.42 -10.22 4.34
N ASN A 169 -12.35 -10.35 5.13
CA ASN A 169 -11.82 -9.34 6.04
C ASN A 169 -10.36 -9.64 6.40
N GLN A 170 -9.70 -8.68 7.06
CA GLN A 170 -8.31 -8.81 7.52
C GLN A 170 -8.28 -9.07 9.03
N LYS A 171 -8.07 -10.33 9.42
CA LYS A 171 -8.07 -10.77 10.83
C LYS A 171 -6.70 -10.60 11.50
N ILE A 172 -5.65 -10.90 10.76
CA ILE A 172 -4.25 -10.79 11.17
C ILE A 172 -3.73 -9.47 10.61
N GLN A 173 -3.25 -8.60 11.50
CA GLN A 173 -2.69 -7.29 11.12
C GLN A 173 -1.24 -7.20 11.60
N LEU A 174 -0.38 -6.75 10.70
CA LEU A 174 1.04 -6.58 10.98
C LEU A 174 1.27 -5.30 11.78
N LYS A 175 1.92 -5.42 12.93
CA LYS A 175 2.23 -4.29 13.81
C LYS A 175 3.65 -4.45 14.30
N TYR A 176 4.36 -3.34 14.40
CA TYR A 176 5.68 -3.27 15.02
C TYR A 176 5.67 -2.19 16.09
N SER A 177 6.49 -2.39 17.11
CA SER A 177 6.76 -1.43 18.18
C SER A 177 8.26 -1.35 18.41
N TYR A 178 8.72 -0.21 18.92
CA TYR A 178 10.12 0.01 19.24
C TYR A 178 10.25 0.22 20.75
N GLN A 179 11.21 -0.47 21.35
CA GLN A 179 11.63 -0.23 22.72
C GLN A 179 13.13 0.01 22.74
N LYS A 180 13.55 1.16 23.27
CA LYS A 180 14.96 1.49 23.44
C LYS A 180 15.55 0.54 24.49
N SER A 181 16.61 -0.18 24.13
CA SER A 181 17.42 -0.92 25.09
C SER A 181 18.31 0.06 25.86
N TYR A 182 18.34 -0.06 27.19
CA TYR A 182 19.20 0.74 28.08
C TYR A 182 20.51 0.00 28.40
N LEU A 183 21.10 -0.65 27.41
CA LEU A 183 22.43 -1.25 27.54
C LEU A 183 23.41 -0.39 26.76
N GLY A 184 24.09 0.48 27.51
CA GLY A 184 25.26 1.26 27.11
C GLY A 184 26.26 1.22 28.25
#